data_AF-A0A358QW94-F1
#
_entry.id   AF-A0A358QW94-F1
#
_cell.length_a   1.000
_cell.length_b   1.000
_cell.length_c   1.000
_cell.angle_alpha   90.00
_cell.angle_beta   90.00
_cell.angle_gamma   90.00
#
_symmetry.space_group_name_H-M   'P 1'
#
loop_
_entity.id
_entity.type
_entity.pdbx_description
1 polymer ?
#
loop_
_entity_poly.entity_id
_entity_poly.type
_entity_poly.pdbx_seq_one_letter_code
_entity_poly.pdbx_strand_id
1 'polypeptide(L)'
;MPFWIEGWVEISRFTGEEKQEENAWSGAINLSTIIDVSDHVSEQLFGLSKRCVAGEVDIEGIFATRGSPPNPSNEVLAELKVIAKHECQYGPGECGGYTYALWSEVKNIPNLDEMLKDSDWNTVANLVLQLEKDHRFSDDQIRLVVWFNW
;
A
#
# COMPACT_ATOMS: atom_id res chain seq x y z
N MET A 1 2.76 11.91 16.97
CA MET A 1 2.17 10.71 17.57
C MET A 1 3.00 9.50 17.10
N PRO A 2 2.64 8.23 17.36
CA PRO A 2 3.33 7.09 16.73
C PRO A 2 3.28 7.19 15.19
N PHE A 3 4.28 6.67 14.48
CA PHE A 3 4.26 6.62 13.01
C PHE A 3 3.75 5.26 12.57
N TRP A 4 2.59 5.24 11.92
CA TRP A 4 1.91 4.00 11.49
C TRP A 4 1.80 3.95 9.97
N ILE A 5 1.79 2.72 9.45
CA ILE A 5 1.47 2.46 8.05
C ILE A 5 0.04 1.96 8.01
N GLU A 6 -0.74 2.62 7.18
CA GLU A 6 -2.14 2.32 6.95
C GLU A 6 -2.29 1.89 5.49
N GLY A 7 -3.30 1.10 5.18
CA GLY A 7 -3.51 0.72 3.79
C GLY A 7 -4.48 -0.43 3.56
N TRP A 8 -4.58 -0.81 2.29
CA TRP A 8 -5.43 -1.89 1.82
C TRP A 8 -4.72 -2.77 0.81
N VAL A 9 -4.99 -4.07 0.87
CA VAL A 9 -4.90 -4.94 -0.30
C VAL A 9 -6.22 -4.81 -1.03
N GLU A 10 -6.16 -4.31 -2.27
CA GLU A 10 -7.30 -4.25 -3.17
C GLU A 10 -7.23 -5.37 -4.20
N ILE A 11 -8.40 -5.88 -4.57
CA ILE A 11 -8.57 -6.91 -5.60
C ILE A 11 -9.48 -6.41 -6.71
N SER A 12 -9.23 -6.83 -7.93
CA SER A 12 -10.11 -6.64 -9.07
C SER A 12 -10.60 -7.99 -9.61
N ARG A 13 -11.86 -8.06 -10.01
CA ARG A 13 -12.38 -9.23 -10.75
C ARG A 13 -12.13 -9.15 -12.25
N PHE A 14 -11.75 -7.98 -12.72
CA PHE A 14 -11.57 -7.67 -14.13
C PHE A 14 -10.11 -7.86 -14.54
N THR A 15 -9.86 -8.02 -15.84
CA THR A 15 -8.51 -8.12 -16.40
C THR A 15 -8.36 -7.09 -17.52
N GLY A 16 -7.12 -6.75 -17.90
CA GLY A 16 -6.89 -5.77 -18.97
C GLY A 16 -7.42 -4.36 -18.67
N GLU A 17 -8.06 -3.74 -19.65
CA GLU A 17 -8.50 -2.33 -19.58
C GLU A 17 -9.70 -2.10 -18.66
N GLU A 18 -10.56 -3.11 -18.46
CA GLU A 18 -11.72 -3.02 -17.55
C GLU A 18 -11.31 -2.70 -16.10
N LYS A 19 -10.06 -3.01 -15.72
CA LYS A 19 -9.50 -2.63 -14.40
C LYS A 19 -9.31 -1.13 -14.21
N GLN A 20 -9.45 -0.32 -15.27
CA GLN A 20 -9.37 1.14 -15.20
C GLN A 20 -10.74 1.78 -14.95
N GLU A 21 -11.82 0.98 -14.99
CA GLU A 21 -13.16 1.48 -14.74
C GLU A 21 -13.36 1.88 -13.27
N GLU A 22 -14.31 2.79 -13.05
CA GLU A 22 -14.75 3.16 -11.71
C GLU A 22 -15.32 1.93 -10.99
N ASN A 23 -14.96 1.72 -9.72
CA ASN A 23 -15.36 0.54 -8.93
C ASN A 23 -14.82 -0.81 -9.42
N ALA A 24 -13.82 -0.84 -10.32
CA ALA A 24 -13.19 -2.08 -10.74
C ALA A 24 -12.40 -2.78 -9.61
N TRP A 25 -12.11 -2.06 -8.52
CA TRP A 25 -11.33 -2.52 -7.38
C TRP A 25 -12.18 -2.58 -6.10
N SER A 26 -11.90 -3.55 -5.24
CA SER A 26 -12.54 -3.74 -3.94
C SER A 26 -11.49 -3.89 -2.83
N GLY A 27 -11.66 -3.21 -1.71
CA GLY A 27 -10.80 -3.38 -0.53
C GLY A 27 -11.04 -4.75 0.11
N ALA A 28 -10.04 -5.62 0.08
CA ALA A 28 -10.17 -6.99 0.56
C ALA A 28 -9.60 -7.18 1.96
N ILE A 29 -8.47 -6.54 2.25
CA ILE A 29 -7.71 -6.72 3.49
C ILE A 29 -7.20 -5.36 3.95
N ASN A 30 -7.49 -4.99 5.19
CA ASN A 30 -6.95 -3.80 5.83
C ASN A 30 -5.53 -4.09 6.37
N LEU A 31 -4.53 -3.34 5.90
CA LEU A 31 -3.12 -3.55 6.21
C LEU A 31 -2.74 -3.13 7.63
N SER A 32 -3.46 -2.19 8.23
CA SER A 32 -3.21 -1.66 9.58
C SER A 32 -3.42 -2.70 10.68
N THR A 33 -4.07 -3.82 10.34
CA THR A 33 -4.22 -4.98 11.24
C THR A 33 -3.04 -5.95 11.18
N ILE A 34 -2.14 -5.77 10.20
CA ILE A 34 -1.02 -6.68 9.91
C ILE A 34 0.32 -5.97 10.11
N ILE A 35 0.42 -4.72 9.66
CA ILE A 35 1.62 -3.89 9.74
C ILE A 35 1.41 -2.87 10.85
N ASP A 36 2.17 -3.00 11.94
CA ASP A 36 2.07 -2.12 13.11
C ASP A 36 2.97 -0.87 12.94
N VAL A 37 4.22 -1.07 12.51
CA VAL A 37 5.22 -0.01 12.41
C VAL A 37 5.99 -0.12 11.10
N SER A 38 6.41 1.02 10.55
CA SER A 38 7.32 1.05 9.40
C SER A 38 8.63 0.31 9.68
N ASP A 39 9.03 -0.55 8.76
CA ASP A 39 10.29 -1.29 8.76
C ASP A 39 11.11 -1.05 7.49
N HIS A 40 12.23 -1.75 7.31
CA HIS A 40 13.09 -1.56 6.14
C HIS A 40 12.38 -1.89 4.82
N VAL A 41 11.42 -2.83 4.82
CA VAL A 41 10.65 -3.15 3.61
C VAL A 41 9.74 -1.99 3.23
N SER A 42 9.10 -1.38 4.23
CA SER A 42 8.27 -0.18 4.05
C SER A 42 9.05 0.98 3.45
N GLU A 43 10.28 1.18 3.92
CA GLU A 43 11.21 2.19 3.39
C GLU A 43 11.61 1.88 1.95
N GLN A 44 12.05 0.65 1.67
CA GLN A 44 12.54 0.26 0.34
C GLN A 44 11.42 0.24 -0.72
N LEU A 45 10.24 -0.25 -0.36
CA LEU A 45 9.13 -0.35 -1.31
C LEU A 45 8.44 1.00 -1.51
N PHE A 46 8.18 1.73 -0.42
CA PHE A 46 7.25 2.86 -0.46
C PHE A 46 7.86 4.19 0.01
N GLY A 47 9.09 4.19 0.51
CA GLY A 47 9.70 5.38 1.12
C GLY A 47 9.04 5.77 2.43
N LEU A 48 8.35 4.83 3.08
CA LEU A 48 7.51 5.10 4.25
C LEU A 48 8.20 4.68 5.54
N SER A 49 8.75 5.68 6.23
CA SER A 49 9.09 5.61 7.65
C SER A 49 9.20 7.01 8.23
N LYS A 50 9.17 7.11 9.57
CA LYS A 50 9.34 8.38 10.25
C LYS A 50 10.64 9.10 9.85
N ARG A 51 11.74 8.35 9.69
CA ARG A 51 13.05 8.91 9.32
C ARG A 51 13.09 9.39 7.88
N CYS A 52 12.42 8.69 6.96
CA CYS A 52 12.31 9.13 5.56
C CYS A 52 11.46 10.42 5.49
N VAL A 53 10.30 10.43 6.15
CA VAL A 53 9.39 11.60 6.16
C VAL A 53 10.01 12.81 6.86
N ALA A 54 10.78 12.60 7.92
CA ALA A 54 11.52 13.66 8.61
C ALA A 54 12.79 14.13 7.86
N GLY A 55 13.16 13.49 6.75
CA GLY A 55 14.37 13.81 5.98
C GLY A 55 15.67 13.43 6.69
N GLU A 56 15.61 12.54 7.69
CA GLU A 56 16.79 12.03 8.40
C GLU A 56 17.58 11.02 7.54
N VAL A 57 16.87 10.30 6.66
CA VAL A 57 17.46 9.37 5.70
C VAL A 57 16.82 9.59 4.34
N ASP A 58 17.66 9.59 3.30
CA ASP A 58 17.25 9.71 1.90
C ASP A 58 17.12 8.31 1.28
N ILE A 59 15.92 7.72 1.39
CA ILE A 59 15.56 6.45 0.74
C ILE A 59 14.50 6.74 -0.30
N GLU A 60 14.87 6.59 -1.57
CA GLU A 60 13.92 6.63 -2.67
C GLU A 60 13.24 5.26 -2.80
N GLY A 61 12.04 5.14 -2.22
CA GLY A 61 11.26 3.91 -2.32
C GLY A 61 10.82 3.63 -3.75
N ILE A 62 10.83 2.36 -4.16
CA ILE A 62 10.55 1.90 -5.53
C ILE A 62 9.22 2.45 -6.07
N PHE A 63 8.21 2.56 -5.19
CA PHE A 63 6.86 2.99 -5.52
C PHE A 63 6.50 4.36 -4.94
N ALA A 64 7.39 5.07 -4.25
CA ALA A 64 7.03 6.21 -3.39
C ALA A 64 6.26 7.36 -4.08
N THR A 65 6.45 7.59 -5.38
CA THR A 65 6.00 8.81 -6.08
C THR A 65 4.71 8.66 -6.89
N ARG A 66 3.95 7.56 -6.69
CA ARG A 66 2.79 7.25 -7.54
C ARG A 66 1.50 7.98 -7.15
N GLY A 67 1.40 8.49 -5.93
CA GLY A 67 0.16 9.08 -5.42
C GLY A 67 -0.93 8.03 -5.19
N SER A 68 -2.17 8.48 -4.99
CA SER A 68 -3.31 7.56 -4.89
C SER A 68 -3.58 6.85 -6.22
N PRO A 69 -4.08 5.60 -6.21
CA PRO A 69 -4.49 4.94 -7.44
C PRO A 69 -5.61 5.73 -8.15
N PRO A 70 -5.66 5.72 -9.50
CA PRO A 70 -6.61 6.53 -10.25
C PRO A 70 -8.08 6.13 -10.04
N ASN A 71 -8.33 4.87 -9.70
CA ASN A 71 -9.66 4.31 -9.45
C ASN A 71 -9.65 3.45 -8.17
N PRO A 72 -9.49 4.07 -6.98
CA PRO A 72 -9.45 3.33 -5.71
C PRO A 72 -10.78 2.61 -5.46
N SER A 73 -10.74 1.60 -4.60
CA SER A 73 -11.96 1.01 -4.06
C SER A 73 -12.75 2.01 -3.23
N ASN A 74 -14.00 1.68 -2.92
CA ASN A 74 -14.84 2.51 -2.06
C ASN A 74 -14.28 2.65 -0.64
N GLU A 75 -13.60 1.62 -0.14
CA GLU A 75 -12.91 1.64 1.16
C GLU A 75 -11.77 2.66 1.15
N VAL A 76 -10.86 2.60 0.17
CA VAL A 76 -9.77 3.57 0.04
C VAL A 76 -10.30 4.98 -0.20
N LEU A 77 -11.33 5.15 -1.04
CA LEU A 77 -11.98 6.44 -1.26
C LEU A 77 -12.59 7.01 0.04
N ALA A 78 -13.16 6.16 0.89
CA ALA A 78 -13.72 6.59 2.17
C ALA A 78 -12.63 7.08 3.12
N GLU A 79 -11.52 6.33 3.24
CA GLU A 79 -10.36 6.72 4.06
C GLU A 79 -9.75 8.04 3.57
N LEU A 80 -9.51 8.18 2.27
CA LEU A 80 -8.98 9.42 1.68
C LEU A 80 -9.89 10.63 1.96
N LYS A 81 -11.22 10.44 1.96
CA LYS A 81 -12.17 11.50 2.34
C LYS A 81 -12.11 11.85 3.83
N VAL A 82 -11.90 10.86 4.71
CA VAL A 82 -11.71 11.09 6.15
C VAL A 82 -10.44 11.89 6.38
N ILE A 83 -9.34 11.48 5.74
CA ILE A 83 -8.07 12.17 5.87
C ILE A 83 -8.14 13.59 5.32
N ALA A 84 -8.72 13.81 4.14
CA ALA A 84 -8.88 15.15 3.59
C ALA A 84 -9.69 16.09 4.51
N LYS A 85 -10.69 15.56 5.22
CA LYS A 85 -11.44 16.34 6.22
C LYS A 85 -10.57 16.66 7.44
N HIS A 86 -9.78 15.70 7.89
CA HIS A 86 -8.83 15.89 9.00
C HIS A 86 -7.81 16.97 8.67
N GLU A 87 -7.18 16.89 7.49
CA GLU A 87 -6.21 17.90 7.04
C GLU A 87 -6.83 19.29 6.87
N CYS A 88 -8.09 19.36 6.42
CA CYS A 88 -8.82 20.63 6.35
C CYS A 88 -9.05 21.26 7.74
N GLN A 89 -9.25 20.43 8.77
CA GLN A 89 -9.54 20.87 10.12
C GLN A 89 -8.28 21.19 10.94
N TYR A 90 -7.23 20.37 10.80
CA TYR A 90 -6.05 20.42 11.68
C TYR A 90 -4.76 20.81 10.95
N GLY A 91 -4.77 20.87 9.61
CA GLY A 91 -3.60 21.12 8.78
C GLY A 91 -2.98 19.84 8.20
N PRO A 92 -2.12 19.97 7.18
CA PRO A 92 -1.45 18.83 6.56
C PRO A 92 -0.30 18.30 7.43
N GLY A 93 0.15 17.08 7.14
CA GLY A 93 1.41 16.52 7.65
C GLY A 93 1.28 15.38 8.65
N GLU A 94 0.11 15.20 9.26
CA GLU A 94 -0.18 14.01 10.09
C GLU A 94 -0.48 12.77 9.22
N CYS A 95 -1.05 12.96 8.03
CA CYS A 95 -1.27 11.88 7.08
C CYS A 95 -0.60 12.19 5.74
N GLY A 96 -0.08 11.18 5.04
CA GLY A 96 0.54 11.42 3.74
C GLY A 96 1.25 10.21 3.13
N GLY A 97 2.05 10.48 2.10
CA GLY A 97 2.83 9.44 1.42
C GLY A 97 1.99 8.43 0.65
N TYR A 98 0.80 8.83 0.18
CA TYR A 98 -0.11 7.96 -0.55
C TYR A 98 0.59 7.37 -1.77
N THR A 99 0.61 6.05 -1.83
CA THR A 99 1.14 5.33 -2.97
C THR A 99 0.46 3.97 -3.15
N TYR A 100 0.70 3.34 -4.31
CA TYR A 100 0.24 2.00 -4.60
C TYR A 100 1.21 1.21 -5.47
N ALA A 101 1.15 -0.11 -5.37
CA ALA A 101 1.93 -1.04 -6.20
C ALA A 101 1.09 -2.23 -6.62
N LEU A 102 1.15 -2.62 -7.89
CA LEU A 102 0.55 -3.88 -8.34
C LEU A 102 1.37 -5.05 -7.81
N TRP A 103 0.71 -6.15 -7.44
CA TRP A 103 1.42 -7.34 -6.98
C TRP A 103 2.35 -7.91 -8.06
N SER A 104 1.93 -7.81 -9.33
CA SER A 104 2.78 -8.15 -10.48
C SER A 104 4.09 -7.36 -10.53
N GLU A 105 4.14 -6.15 -10.00
CA GLU A 105 5.37 -5.35 -9.93
C GLU A 105 6.20 -5.74 -8.70
N VAL A 106 5.54 -5.88 -7.55
CA VAL A 106 6.19 -6.21 -6.27
C VAL A 106 6.91 -7.55 -6.36
N LYS A 107 6.25 -8.59 -6.87
CA LYS A 107 6.81 -9.95 -6.91
C LYS A 107 8.02 -10.10 -7.84
N ASN A 108 8.25 -9.13 -8.72
CA ASN A 108 9.38 -9.10 -9.64
C ASN A 108 10.58 -8.33 -9.08
N ILE A 109 10.51 -7.83 -7.85
CA ILE A 109 11.64 -7.14 -7.20
C ILE A 109 12.77 -8.15 -6.90
N PRO A 110 14.01 -7.84 -7.31
CA PRO A 110 15.16 -8.69 -6.98
C PRO A 110 15.32 -8.86 -5.45
N ASN A 111 15.55 -10.10 -5.01
CA ASN A 111 15.75 -10.44 -3.60
C ASN A 111 14.55 -10.12 -2.68
N LEU A 112 13.32 -10.02 -3.22
CA LEU A 112 12.12 -9.78 -2.40
C LEU A 112 12.00 -10.76 -1.24
N ASP A 113 12.22 -12.07 -1.46
CA ASP A 113 12.13 -13.09 -0.41
C ASP A 113 13.10 -12.84 0.75
N GLU A 114 14.30 -12.32 0.45
CA GLU A 114 15.29 -11.96 1.47
C GLU A 114 14.87 -10.70 2.22
N MET A 115 14.34 -9.70 1.51
CA MET A 115 13.82 -8.47 2.11
C MET A 115 12.69 -8.77 3.10
N LEU A 116 11.80 -9.70 2.77
CA LEU A 116 10.64 -10.05 3.59
C LEU A 116 11.00 -10.88 4.83
N LYS A 117 12.21 -11.45 4.92
CA LYS A 117 12.52 -12.57 5.83
C LYS A 117 12.27 -12.32 7.33
N ASP A 118 12.20 -11.07 7.77
CA ASP A 118 11.90 -10.70 9.16
C ASP A 118 10.94 -9.49 9.23
N SER A 119 10.11 -9.32 8.20
CA SER A 119 9.19 -8.18 8.03
C SER A 119 7.73 -8.59 8.19
N ASP A 120 6.90 -7.70 8.74
CA ASP A 120 5.44 -7.87 8.76
C ASP A 120 4.85 -7.96 7.34
N TRP A 121 5.54 -7.38 6.36
CA TRP A 121 5.21 -7.50 4.94
C TRP A 121 5.25 -8.95 4.44
N ASN A 122 5.98 -9.85 5.11
CA ASN A 122 5.95 -11.27 4.77
C ASN A 122 4.55 -11.86 4.97
N THR A 123 3.82 -11.42 6.01
CA THR A 123 2.45 -11.87 6.26
C THR A 123 1.53 -11.40 5.13
N VAL A 124 1.68 -10.13 4.71
CA VAL A 124 0.93 -9.57 3.57
C VAL A 124 1.24 -10.32 2.28
N ALA A 125 2.52 -10.53 1.98
CA ALA A 125 2.98 -11.27 0.81
C ALA A 125 2.42 -12.70 0.80
N ASN A 126 2.47 -13.41 1.95
CA ASN A 126 1.90 -14.76 2.06
C ASN A 126 0.39 -14.77 1.84
N LEU A 127 -0.36 -13.80 2.37
CA LEU A 127 -1.80 -13.66 2.12
C LEU A 127 -2.09 -13.46 0.63
N VAL A 128 -1.37 -12.54 -0.01
CA VAL A 128 -1.52 -12.27 -1.45
C VAL A 128 -1.16 -13.50 -2.29
N LEU A 129 -0.08 -14.21 -1.95
CA LEU A 129 0.30 -15.46 -2.62
C LEU A 129 -0.76 -16.55 -2.47
N GLN A 130 -1.49 -16.63 -1.36
CA GLN A 130 -2.62 -17.56 -1.23
C GLN A 130 -3.78 -17.19 -2.16
N LEU A 131 -4.09 -15.89 -2.29
CA LEU A 131 -5.10 -15.41 -3.25
C LEU A 131 -4.73 -15.76 -4.71
N GLU A 132 -3.45 -15.71 -5.05
CA GLU A 132 -2.91 -16.11 -6.35
C GLU A 132 -2.94 -17.64 -6.55
N LYS A 133 -2.47 -18.41 -5.57
CA LYS A 133 -2.39 -19.89 -5.62
C LYS A 133 -3.74 -20.57 -5.76
N ASP A 134 -4.78 -20.01 -5.16
CA ASP A 134 -6.15 -20.53 -5.29
C ASP A 134 -6.75 -20.25 -6.68
N HIS A 135 -5.99 -19.69 -7.63
CA HIS A 135 -6.41 -19.26 -8.96
C HIS A 135 -7.63 -18.32 -8.91
N ARG A 136 -7.80 -17.59 -7.80
CA ARG A 136 -8.91 -16.66 -7.62
C ARG A 136 -8.65 -15.34 -8.32
N PHE A 137 -7.39 -14.90 -8.32
CA PHE A 137 -6.95 -13.64 -8.91
C PHE A 137 -5.55 -13.81 -9.51
N SER A 138 -5.28 -13.15 -10.64
CA SER A 138 -3.92 -12.98 -11.14
C SER A 138 -3.18 -11.85 -10.41
N ASP A 139 -1.86 -11.81 -10.54
CA ASP A 139 -1.01 -10.81 -9.90
C ASP A 139 -1.30 -9.36 -10.33
N ASP A 140 -1.77 -9.16 -11.56
CA ASP A 140 -2.20 -7.87 -12.08
C ASP A 140 -3.60 -7.45 -11.58
N GLN A 141 -4.31 -8.34 -10.90
CA GLN A 141 -5.61 -8.10 -10.26
C GLN A 141 -5.50 -7.78 -8.77
N ILE A 142 -4.28 -7.71 -8.23
CA ILE A 142 -4.03 -7.41 -6.82
C ILE A 142 -3.14 -6.18 -6.76
N ARG A 143 -3.48 -5.23 -5.88
CA ARG A 143 -2.62 -4.09 -5.61
C ARG A 143 -2.60 -3.73 -4.13
N LEU A 144 -1.47 -3.21 -3.70
CA LEU A 144 -1.25 -2.67 -2.37
C LEU A 144 -1.45 -1.16 -2.46
N VAL A 145 -2.25 -0.58 -1.59
CA VAL A 145 -2.42 0.86 -1.44
C VAL A 145 -2.05 1.23 -0.02
N VAL A 146 -1.13 2.18 0.15
CA VAL A 146 -0.52 2.50 1.45
C VAL A 146 -0.39 4.00 1.66
N TRP A 147 -0.36 4.40 2.92
CA TRP A 147 -0.02 5.75 3.38
C TRP A 147 0.48 5.70 4.82
N PHE A 148 0.98 6.83 5.33
CA PHE A 148 1.37 6.97 6.74
C PHE A 148 0.36 7.81 7.54
N ASN A 149 0.38 7.60 8.86
CA ASN A 149 -0.26 8.44 9.88
C ASN A 149 0.76 8.74 11.01
N TRP A 150 0.88 10.00 11.45
CA TRP A 150 1.93 10.50 12.36
C TRP A 150 1.47 11.62 13.30
#